data_AF-A0A0F9MBS6-F1
#
_entry.id   AF-A0A0F9MBS6-F1
#
_cell.length_a   1.000
_cell.length_b   1.000
_cell.length_c   1.000
_cell.angle_alpha   90.00
_cell.angle_beta   90.00
_cell.angle_gamma   90.00
#
_symmetry.space_group_name_H-M   'P 1'
#
loop_
_entity.id
_entity.type
_entity.pdbx_description
1 polymer ?
#
loop_
_entity_poly.entity_id
_entity_poly.type
_entity_poly.pdbx_seq_one_letter_code
_entity_poly.pdbx_strand_id
1 'polypeptide(L)'
;MDSNAVERTIRPIALNRKNALFAGHDAGAQNWGVIASLIETCKLNCVDPHAYLTATLSAIVNGHKQSQIEDLLPWNHAAHV
;
A
#
# COMPACT_ATOMS: atom_id res chain seq x y z
N MET A 1 -14.03 17.89 -10.15
CA MET A 1 -14.07 16.44 -9.86
C MET A 1 -13.14 15.77 -10.85
N ASP A 2 -11.87 15.69 -10.49
CA ASP A 2 -10.78 15.33 -11.38
C ASP A 2 -10.70 13.81 -11.58
N SER A 3 -11.48 13.27 -12.52
CA SER A 3 -11.46 11.84 -12.90
C SER A 3 -10.08 11.33 -13.32
N ASN A 4 -9.16 12.24 -13.68
CA ASN A 4 -7.83 11.90 -14.20
C ASN A 4 -6.90 11.27 -13.14
N ALA A 5 -7.08 11.59 -11.85
CA ALA A 5 -6.30 10.98 -10.76
C ALA A 5 -6.76 9.53 -10.51
N VAL A 6 -8.07 9.32 -10.39
CA VAL A 6 -8.67 8.00 -10.19
C VAL A 6 -8.37 7.08 -11.38
N GLU A 7 -8.48 7.58 -12.61
CA GLU A 7 -8.12 6.80 -13.81
C GLU A 7 -6.65 6.43 -13.84
N ARG A 8 -5.74 7.35 -13.48
CA ARG A 8 -4.30 7.05 -13.43
C ARG A 8 -3.94 6.02 -12.38
N THR A 9 -4.62 6.01 -11.24
CA THR A 9 -4.41 5.02 -10.17
C THR A 9 -4.97 3.64 -10.54
N ILE A 10 -6.12 3.58 -11.24
CA ILE A 10 -6.73 2.31 -11.68
C ILE A 10 -6.03 1.68 -12.88
N ARG A 11 -5.47 2.49 -13.79
CA ARG A 11 -4.85 2.01 -15.03
C ARG A 11 -3.72 0.97 -14.82
N PRO A 12 -2.76 1.13 -13.89
CA PRO A 12 -1.76 0.10 -13.61
C PRO A 12 -2.36 -1.15 -12.97
N ILE A 13 -3.44 -1.05 -12.18
CA ILE A 13 -4.15 -2.21 -11.60
C ILE A 13 -4.81 -3.04 -12.71
N ALA A 14 -5.46 -2.38 -13.66
CA ALA A 14 -6.05 -3.03 -14.83
C ALA A 14 -5.00 -3.66 -15.76
N LEU A 15 -3.84 -3.01 -15.91
CA LEU A 15 -2.72 -3.56 -16.69
C LEU A 15 -2.07 -4.76 -15.98
N ASN A 16 -1.92 -4.70 -14.65
CA ASN A 16 -1.35 -5.78 -13.84
C ASN A 16 -2.30 -6.99 -13.77
N ARG A 17 -3.62 -6.79 -13.83
CA ARG A 17 -4.61 -7.88 -14.03
C ARG A 17 -4.41 -8.66 -15.34
N LYS A 18 -3.93 -8.01 -16.41
CA LYS A 18 -3.60 -8.70 -17.67
C LYS A 18 -2.27 -9.48 -17.58
N ASN A 19 -1.34 -9.05 -16.73
CA ASN A 19 -0.05 -9.70 -16.52
C ASN A 19 -0.08 -10.75 -15.39
N ALA A 20 -1.07 -10.68 -14.51
CA ALA A 20 -1.37 -11.68 -13.49
C ALA A 20 -2.12 -12.88 -14.11
N LEU A 21 -1.47 -13.56 -15.06
CA LEU A 21 -1.91 -14.87 -15.57
C LEU A 21 -1.61 -16.02 -14.58
N PHE A 22 -1.35 -15.72 -13.30
CA PHE A 22 -1.35 -16.70 -12.23
C PHE A 22 -2.78 -16.94 -11.77
N ALA A 23 -3.47 -17.80 -12.53
CA ALA A 23 -4.59 -18.65 -12.12
C ALA A 23 -5.27 -18.32 -10.77
N GLY A 24 -6.46 -17.72 -10.83
CA GLY A 24 -7.63 -18.13 -10.03
C GLY A 24 -7.50 -18.21 -8.50
N HIS A 25 -6.93 -17.21 -7.84
CA HIS A 25 -6.97 -17.15 -6.37
C HIS A 25 -7.47 -15.78 -5.88
N ASP A 26 -8.76 -15.71 -5.51
CA ASP A 26 -9.43 -14.50 -5.02
C ASP A 26 -8.68 -13.87 -3.83
N ALA A 27 -8.10 -14.71 -2.96
CA ALA A 27 -7.30 -14.25 -1.83
C ALA A 27 -6.02 -13.49 -2.28
N GLY A 28 -5.41 -13.90 -3.40
CA GLY A 28 -4.27 -13.20 -3.97
C GLY A 28 -4.65 -11.82 -4.52
N ALA A 29 -5.82 -11.71 -5.17
CA ALA A 29 -6.35 -10.44 -5.65
C ALA A 29 -6.73 -9.50 -4.50
N GLN A 30 -7.32 -10.04 -3.44
CA GLN A 30 -7.66 -9.28 -2.24
C GLN A 30 -6.42 -8.76 -1.52
N ASN A 31 -5.41 -9.61 -1.31
CA ASN A 31 -4.15 -9.21 -0.70
C ASN A 31 -3.42 -8.14 -1.54
N TRP A 32 -3.41 -8.29 -2.86
CA TRP A 32 -2.87 -7.27 -3.76
C TRP A 32 -3.64 -5.95 -3.67
N GLY A 33 -4.97 -5.99 -3.56
CA GLY A 33 -5.79 -4.81 -3.36
C GLY A 33 -5.44 -4.05 -2.08
N VAL A 34 -5.21 -4.77 -0.98
CA VAL A 34 -4.76 -4.17 0.29
C VAL A 34 -3.39 -3.51 0.14
N ILE A 35 -2.41 -4.23 -0.43
CA ILE A 35 -1.05 -3.69 -0.62
C ILE A 35 -1.05 -2.47 -1.54
N ALA A 36 -1.77 -2.54 -2.67
CA ALA A 36 -1.90 -1.42 -3.61
C ALA A 36 -2.53 -0.19 -2.95
N SER A 37 -3.55 -0.39 -2.11
CA SER A 37 -4.20 0.71 -1.37
C SER A 37 -3.24 1.37 -0.38
N LEU A 38 -2.42 0.59 0.31
CA LEU A 38 -1.38 1.12 1.21
C LEU A 38 -0.32 1.91 0.45
N ILE A 39 0.15 1.39 -0.70
CA ILE A 39 1.13 2.08 -1.55
C ILE A 39 0.58 3.42 -2.05
N GLU A 40 -0.65 3.46 -2.53
CA GLU A 40 -1.28 4.71 -2.97
C GLU A 40 -1.46 5.70 -1.80
N THR A 41 -1.79 5.21 -0.61
CA THR A 41 -1.85 6.05 0.59
C THR A 41 -0.48 6.65 0.91
N CYS A 42 0.61 5.89 0.78
CA CYS A 42 1.97 6.41 0.98
C CYS A 42 2.30 7.50 -0.05
N LYS A 43 1.98 7.28 -1.34
CA LYS A 43 2.18 8.28 -2.40
C LYS A 43 1.40 9.56 -2.13
N LEU A 44 0.15 9.47 -1.70
CA LEU A 44 -0.68 10.64 -1.35
C LEU A 44 -0.10 11.44 -0.18
N ASN A 45 0.61 10.78 0.74
CA ASN A 45 1.28 11.41 1.88
C ASN A 45 2.74 11.77 1.59
N CYS A 46 3.21 11.65 0.33
CA CYS A 46 4.61 11.88 -0.06
C CYS A 46 5.63 11.02 0.72
N VAL A 47 5.23 9.82 1.12
CA VAL A 47 6.07 8.86 1.85
C VAL A 47 6.55 7.77 0.92
N ASP A 48 7.81 7.36 1.04
CA ASP A 48 8.36 6.24 0.29
C ASP A 48 7.64 4.93 0.69
N PRO A 49 6.90 4.28 -0.23
CA PRO A 49 6.10 3.12 0.11
C PRO A 49 6.95 1.92 0.56
N HIS A 50 8.18 1.79 0.06
CA HIS A 50 9.05 0.66 0.40
C HIS A 50 9.61 0.80 1.81
N ALA A 51 10.08 2.00 2.18
CA ALA A 51 10.55 2.33 3.51
C ALA A 51 9.43 2.16 4.55
N TYR A 52 8.23 2.67 4.25
CA TYR A 52 7.05 2.51 5.10
C TYR A 52 6.71 1.03 5.35
N LEU A 53 6.63 0.22 4.28
CA LEU A 53 6.30 -1.20 4.42
C LEU A 53 7.37 -1.95 5.22
N THR A 54 8.65 -1.65 4.98
CA THR A 54 9.76 -2.27 5.70
C THR A 54 9.68 -1.97 7.19
N ALA A 55 9.56 -0.70 7.55
CA ALA A 55 9.50 -0.28 8.95
C ALA A 55 8.23 -0.80 9.65
N THR A 56 7.09 -0.81 8.96
CA THR A 56 5.83 -1.36 9.50
C THR A 56 5.95 -2.85 9.79
N LEU A 57 6.48 -3.63 8.84
CA LEU A 57 6.68 -5.07 9.02
C LEU A 57 7.72 -5.36 10.11
N SER A 58 8.81 -4.59 10.17
CA SER A 58 9.80 -4.70 11.25
C SER A 58 9.18 -4.41 12.61
N ALA A 59 8.34 -3.37 12.74
CA ALA A 59 7.66 -3.06 14.00
C ALA A 59 6.71 -4.19 14.43
N ILE A 60 5.93 -4.74 13.49
CA ILE A 60 5.03 -5.87 13.76
C ILE A 60 5.83 -7.08 14.27
N VAL A 61 6.95 -7.43 13.61
CA VAL A 61 7.81 -8.55 14.04
C VAL A 61 8.42 -8.28 15.43
N ASN A 62 8.73 -7.03 15.74
CA ASN A 62 9.26 -6.61 17.04
C ASN A 62 8.19 -6.57 18.16
N GLY A 63 6.95 -7.00 17.88
CA GLY A 63 5.89 -7.10 18.89
C GLY A 63 5.09 -5.82 19.08
N HIS A 64 5.01 -4.97 18.05
CA HIS A 64 4.17 -3.77 18.09
C HIS A 64 2.72 -4.15 18.42
N LYS A 65 2.13 -3.44 19.39
CA LYS A 65 0.78 -3.76 19.87
C LYS A 65 -0.25 -3.26 18.87
N GLN A 66 -1.26 -4.10 18.61
CA GLN A 66 -2.41 -3.72 17.80
C GLN A 66 -3.18 -2.50 18.35
N SER A 67 -3.06 -2.21 19.64
CA SER A 67 -3.64 -1.00 20.24
C SER A 67 -2.92 0.31 19.82
N GLN A 68 -1.77 0.22 19.16
CA GLN A 68 -0.91 1.34 18.78
C GLN A 68 -0.74 1.44 17.25
N ILE A 69 -1.72 0.96 16.47
CA ILE A 69 -1.67 1.01 14.99
C ILE A 69 -1.48 2.43 14.48
N GLU A 70 -1.95 3.44 15.22
CA GLU A 70 -1.81 4.84 14.86
C GLU A 70 -0.35 5.22 14.58
N ASP A 71 0.60 4.66 15.34
CA ASP A 71 2.04 4.89 15.16
C ASP A 71 2.58 4.33 13.84
N LEU A 72 1.90 3.33 13.28
CA LEU A 72 2.26 2.68 12.02
C LEU A 72 1.58 3.31 10.80
N LEU A 73 0.84 4.41 10.96
CA LEU A 73 0.16 5.05 9.83
C LEU A 73 1.14 5.83 8.95
N PRO A 74 0.91 5.88 7.62
CA PRO A 74 1.90 6.37 6.66
C PRO A 74 2.29 7.83 6.89
N TRP A 75 1.40 8.68 7.41
CA TRP A 75 1.74 10.08 7.72
C TRP A 75 2.66 10.26 8.94
N ASN A 76 2.77 9.27 9.81
CA ASN A 76 3.76 9.27 10.90
C ASN A 76 5.16 8.89 10.42
N HIS A 77 5.24 8.31 9.23
CA HIS A 77 6.48 7.91 8.59
C HIS A 77 7.13 9.02 7.76
N ALA A 78 6.67 10.27 7.92
CA ALA A 78 7.16 11.46 7.23
C ALA A 78 8.69 11.41 7.14
N ALA A 79 9.17 11.11 5.94
CA ALA A 79 10.58 10.90 5.72
C ALA A 79 11.30 12.19 6.08
N HIS A 80 12.26 12.07 7.01
CA HIS A 80 13.34 13.01 7.11
C HIS A 80 13.93 13.22 5.70
N VAL A 81 13.99 14.50 5.31
CA VAL A 81 14.74 15.02 4.15
C VAL A 81 16.12 14.38 4.05
#